data_AF-A0A958BZB3-F1
#
_entry.id   AF-A0A958BZB3-F1
#
_cell.length_a   1.000
_cell.length_b   1.000
_cell.length_c   1.000
_cell.angle_alpha   90.00
_cell.angle_beta   90.00
_cell.angle_gamma   90.00
#
_symmetry.space_group_name_H-M   'P 1'
#
loop_
_entity.id
_entity.type
_entity.pdbx_description
1 polymer ?
#
loop_
_entity_poly.entity_id
_entity_poly.type
_entity_poly.pdbx_seq_one_letter_code
_entity_poly.pdbx_strand_id
1 'polypeptide(L)' 'DPAAAQQEFVAKYQEEFGNPYLAASHNLIDDVIEPQDTRRYLSLALESLRTKRELRPQKKHGLIPM' A
#
# COMPACT_ATOMS: atom_id res chain seq x y z
N ASP A 1 -27.46 -17.93 16.29
CA ASP A 1 -26.63 -18.90 15.56
C ASP A 1 -25.24 -18.29 15.36
N PRO A 2 -24.20 -18.81 16.06
CA PRO A 2 -22.86 -18.22 16.05
C PRO A 2 -22.22 -18.16 14.66
N ALA A 3 -22.55 -19.11 13.76
CA ALA A 3 -22.01 -19.12 12.40
C ALA A 3 -22.56 -17.96 11.55
N ALA A 4 -23.85 -17.66 11.69
CA ALA A 4 -24.48 -16.53 11.00
C ALA A 4 -23.91 -15.18 11.47
N ALA A 5 -23.69 -15.03 12.78
CA ALA A 5 -23.06 -13.83 13.34
C ALA A 5 -21.62 -13.65 12.85
N GLN A 6 -20.85 -14.74 12.73
CA GLN A 6 -19.49 -14.69 12.18
C GLN A 6 -19.48 -14.19 10.73
N GLN A 7 -20.38 -14.68 9.89
CA GLN A 7 -20.49 -14.25 8.49
C GLN A 7 -20.84 -12.76 8.40
N GLU A 8 -21.75 -12.30 9.25
CA GLU A 8 -22.13 -10.88 9.31
C GLU A 8 -20.94 -9.98 9.69
N PHE A 9 -20.13 -10.38 10.68
CA PHE A 9 -18.94 -9.61 11.07
C PHE A 9 -17.86 -9.60 9.99
N VAL A 10 -17.65 -10.73 9.31
CA VAL A 10 -16.68 -10.81 8.21
C VAL A 10 -17.11 -9.90 7.06
N ALA A 11 -18.40 -9.90 6.70
CA ALA A 11 -18.92 -9.03 5.64
C ALA A 11 -18.73 -7.55 5.99
N LYS A 12 -19.09 -7.14 7.22
CA LYS A 12 -18.88 -5.75 7.70
C LYS A 12 -17.42 -5.35 7.66
N TYR A 13 -16.53 -6.22 8.14
CA TYR A 13 -15.10 -5.95 8.13
C TYR A 13 -14.55 -5.80 6.70
N GLN A 14 -15.01 -6.63 5.76
CA GLN A 14 -14.60 -6.51 4.36
C GLN A 14 -15.11 -5.24 3.71
N GLU A 15 -16.34 -4.80 4.01
CA GLU A 15 -16.85 -3.53 3.49
C GLU A 15 -16.08 -2.32 4.06
N GLU A 16 -15.83 -2.31 5.36
CA GLU A 16 -15.17 -1.20 6.05
C GLU A 16 -13.67 -1.11 5.75
N PHE A 17 -12.97 -2.25 5.76
CA PHE A 17 -11.50 -2.30 5.68
C PHE A 17 -10.95 -2.92 4.40
N GLY A 18 -11.77 -3.65 3.63
CA GLY A 18 -11.37 -4.27 2.38
C GLY A 18 -11.38 -3.32 1.18
N ASN A 19 -11.80 -2.06 1.38
CA ASN A 19 -11.79 -1.04 0.34
C ASN A 19 -10.42 -0.31 0.28
N PRO A 20 -9.96 0.11 -0.91
CA PRO A 20 -8.68 0.82 -1.05
C PRO A 20 -8.74 2.26 -0.52
N TYR A 21 -9.94 2.83 -0.39
CA TYR A 21 -10.13 4.23 -0.01
C TYR A 21 -9.76 4.52 1.44
N LEU A 22 -9.93 3.53 2.33
CA LEU A 22 -9.47 3.65 3.72
C LEU A 22 -7.95 3.84 3.77
N ALA A 23 -7.19 3.06 3.00
CA ALA A 23 -5.73 3.20 2.92
C ALA A 23 -5.30 4.56 2.34
N ALA A 24 -6.04 5.06 1.34
CA ALA A 24 -5.82 6.40 0.78
C ALA A 24 -6.07 7.50 1.82
N SER A 25 -7.14 7.37 2.62
CA SER A 25 -7.46 8.33 3.69
C SER A 25 -6.37 8.44 4.77
N HIS A 26 -5.60 7.36 4.96
CA HIS A 26 -4.48 7.29 5.90
C HIS A 26 -3.12 7.61 5.27
N ASN A 27 -3.07 8.03 4.00
CA ASN A 27 -1.83 8.27 3.25
C ASN A 27 -0.88 7.06 3.22
N LEU A 28 -1.44 5.84 3.30
CA LEU A 28 -0.66 4.60 3.13
C LEU A 28 -0.41 4.31 1.64
N ILE A 29 -1.32 4.79 0.78
CA ILE A 29 -1.20 4.78 -0.68
C ILE A 29 -1.36 6.22 -1.19
N ASP A 30 -0.69 6.53 -2.30
CA ASP A 30 -0.71 7.88 -2.88
C ASP A 30 -2.04 8.17 -3.62
N ASP A 31 -2.58 7.20 -4.37
CA ASP A 31 -3.80 7.38 -5.16
C ASP A 31 -4.49 6.03 -5.49
N VAL A 32 -5.80 6.07 -5.78
CA VAL A 32 -6.58 4.93 -6.31
C VAL A 32 -6.85 5.19 -7.78
N ILE A 33 -6.10 4.50 -8.65
CA ILE A 33 -6.08 4.76 -10.09
C ILE A 33 -6.90 3.76 -10.89
N GLU A 34 -7.30 4.17 -12.09
CA GLU A 34 -7.84 3.26 -13.09
C GLU A 34 -6.76 2.25 -13.56
N PRO A 35 -7.08 0.95 -13.69
CA PRO A 35 -6.07 -0.07 -14.04
C PRO A 35 -5.30 0.22 -15.34
N GLN A 36 -5.95 0.86 -16.32
CA GLN A 36 -5.33 1.24 -17.60
C GLN A 36 -4.27 2.34 -17.46
N ASP A 37 -4.37 3.21 -16.45
CA ASP A 37 -3.44 4.33 -16.24
C ASP A 37 -2.16 3.91 -15.50
N THR A 38 -2.09 2.66 -15.03
CA THR A 38 -0.94 2.11 -14.29
C THR A 38 0.41 2.42 -14.96
N ARG A 39 0.52 2.21 -16.28
CA ARG A 39 1.76 2.48 -17.03
C ARG A 39 2.15 3.97 -16.98
N ARG A 40 1.17 4.86 -17.10
CA ARG A 40 1.38 6.31 -17.08
C ARG A 40 1.92 6.75 -15.72
N TYR A 41 1.26 6.34 -14.63
CA TYR A 41 1.68 6.67 -13.27
C TYR A 41 3.07 6.10 -12.94
N LEU A 42 3.34 4.84 -13.32
CA LEU A 42 4.67 4.25 -13.16
C LEU A 42 5.75 5.03 -13.90
N SER A 43 5.50 5.42 -15.15
CA SER A 43 6.47 6.21 -15.93
C SER A 43 6.78 7.56 -15.27
N LEU A 44 5.75 8.25 -14.75
CA LEU A 44 5.92 9.53 -14.08
C LEU A 44 6.67 9.40 -12.75
N ALA A 45 6.34 8.37 -11.96
CA ALA A 45 7.01 8.09 -10.70
C ALA A 45 8.50 7.75 -10.90
N LEU A 46 8.83 6.95 -11.93
CA LEU A 46 10.21 6.63 -12.24
C LEU A 46 11.01 7.85 -12.71
N GLU A 47 10.42 8.72 -13.53
CA GLU A 47 11.09 9.94 -13.99
C GLU A 47 11.35 10.90 -12.81
N SER A 48 10.40 11.04 -11.89
CA SER A 48 10.58 11.90 -10.70
C SER A 48 11.64 11.35 -9.73
N LEU A 49 11.75 10.02 -9.62
CA LEU A 49 12.71 9.35 -8.75
C LEU A 49 14.12 9.24 -9.35
N ARG A 50 14.31 9.65 -10.61
CA ARG A 50 15.58 9.50 -11.35
C ARG A 50 16.80 10.10 -10.64
N THR A 51 16.61 11.19 -9.90
CA THR A 51 17.69 11.90 -9.19
C THR A 51 17.70 11.62 -7.69
N LYS A 52 16.84 10.72 -7.18
CA LYS A 52 16.76 10.43 -5.75
C LYS A 52 18.12 9.91 -5.23
N ARG A 53 18.55 10.47 -4.09
CA ARG A 53 19.74 10.05 -3.34
C ARG A 53 19.35 9.93 -1.87
N GLU A 54 19.58 8.76 -1.28
CA GLU A 54 19.26 8.49 0.12
C GLU A 54 20.53 8.05 0.86
N LEU A 55 20.83 8.74 1.95
CA LEU A 55 21.95 8.40 2.82
C LEU A 55 21.49 7.42 3.90
N ARG A 56 22.35 6.47 4.24
CA ARG A 56 22.11 5.46 5.28
C ARG A 56 23.21 5.57 6.35
N PRO A 57 22.94 5.17 7.61
CA PRO A 57 23.95 5.21 8.67
C PRO A 57 25.21 4.41 8.31
N GLN A 58 26.38 4.95 8.64
CA GLN A 58 27.68 4.33 8.34
C GLN A 58 27.84 3.01 9.12
N LYS A 59 28.05 1.91 8.41
CA LYS A 59 28.30 0.57 8.96
C LYS A 59 29.07 -0.27 7.94
N LYS A 60 29.76 -1.33 8.38
CA LYS A 60 30.44 -2.27 7.46
C LYS A 60 29.44 -3.04 6.58
N HIS A 61 28.38 -3.56 7.20
CA HIS A 61 27.24 -4.22 6.54
C HIS A 61 26.06 -4.28 7.52
N GLY A 62 24.88 -4.70 7.05
CA GLY A 62 23.74 -5.00 7.92
C GLY A 62 23.89 -6.35 8.62
N LEU A 63 22.96 -6.63 9.55
CA LEU A 63 22.73 -7.95 10.14
C LEU A 63 21.27 -8.32 9.83
N ILE A 64 21.05 -8.85 8.63
CA ILE A 64 19.72 -9.35 8.24
C ILE A 64 19.47 -10.68 8.99
N PRO A 65 18.27 -10.91 9.54
CA PRO A 65 17.93 -12.22 10.10
C PRO A 65 18.12 -13.32 9.04
N MET A 66 18.76 -14.43 9.44
CA MET A 66 18.94 -15.65 8.65
C MET A 66 18.03 -16.74 9.20
#